data_AF-A0A2Z5KD71-F1
#
_entry.id   AF-A0A2Z5KD71-F1
#
_cell.length_a   1.000
_cell.length_b   1.000
_cell.length_c   1.000
_cell.angle_alpha   90.00
_cell.angle_beta   90.00
_cell.angle_gamma   90.00
#
_symmetry.space_group_name_H-M   'P 1'
#
loop_
_entity.id
_entity.type
_entity.pdbx_description
1 polymer ?
#
loop_
_entity_poly.entity_id
_entity_poly.type
_entity_poly.pdbx_seq_one_letter_code
_entity_poly.pdbx_strand_id
1 'polypeptide(L)'
;MSTSTSARRAPLAAVALVLAAGLTLTACGTEHASGPAAGAAPGSTGVPSPATGTSSPTTGSPSPTSGTPGAAGASPYVEPGAGDGAPHYQENNAHRLPGEMSPAHAKDAEREADRIRPVLKRLWEQHTWDPASVRTALLRLGYEEERVAKDGTRLGGELTVTGMRSRYENGGYVTPEGAMVGLRVHDDACVTAFVQKSNFQALANGPYLETGCFPPPFAH
;
A
#
# COMPACT_ATOMS: atom_id res chain seq x y z
N MET A 1 19.64 -27.71 -52.87
CA MET A 1 20.56 -26.86 -53.67
C MET A 1 19.72 -25.92 -54.50
N SER A 2 19.79 -24.61 -54.24
CA SER A 2 19.61 -23.50 -55.20
C SER A 2 19.95 -22.21 -54.47
N THR A 3 20.47 -21.22 -55.19
CA THR A 3 21.28 -20.12 -54.66
C THR A 3 20.74 -18.74 -55.09
N SER A 4 21.41 -17.70 -54.58
CA SER A 4 21.38 -16.30 -55.04
C SER A 4 20.30 -15.39 -54.41
N THR A 5 20.50 -14.12 -54.04
CA THR A 5 21.63 -13.29 -53.50
C THR A 5 21.36 -11.82 -53.90
N SER A 6 21.74 -10.86 -53.04
CA SER A 6 21.81 -9.39 -53.31
C SER A 6 20.47 -8.63 -53.38
N ALA A 7 20.41 -7.31 -53.09
CA ALA A 7 21.47 -6.32 -52.86
C ALA A 7 21.11 -5.23 -51.80
N ARG A 8 22.13 -4.43 -51.45
CA ARG A 8 22.15 -3.34 -50.44
C ARG A 8 21.46 -2.04 -50.92
N ARG A 9 21.13 -1.15 -49.99
CA ARG A 9 21.68 0.24 -49.90
C ARG A 9 21.30 0.94 -48.57
N ALA A 10 22.17 1.84 -48.12
CA ALA A 10 22.01 2.76 -46.98
C ALA A 10 22.35 4.20 -47.49
N PRO A 11 22.67 5.20 -46.64
CA PRO A 11 21.81 5.93 -45.71
C PRO A 11 21.75 7.45 -46.01
N LEU A 12 20.83 8.19 -45.39
CA LEU A 12 20.80 9.67 -45.27
C LEU A 12 20.21 10.00 -43.87
N ALA A 13 20.75 10.81 -42.94
CA ALA A 13 21.57 12.03 -42.92
C ALA A 13 20.78 13.36 -42.86
N ALA A 14 20.54 13.87 -41.63
CA ALA A 14 20.29 15.28 -41.19
C ALA A 14 19.87 15.21 -39.70
N VAL A 15 20.55 15.77 -38.68
CA VAL A 15 20.98 17.16 -38.40
C VAL A 15 19.81 18.13 -38.20
N ALA A 16 19.51 18.45 -36.93
CA ALA A 16 19.13 19.79 -36.44
C ALA A 16 19.30 19.87 -34.91
N LEU A 17 19.74 21.03 -34.41
CA LEU A 17 20.04 21.30 -33.00
C LEU A 17 19.44 22.68 -32.65
N VAL A 18 18.61 22.78 -31.61
CA VAL A 18 18.04 24.05 -31.15
C VAL A 18 18.00 24.09 -29.61
N LEU A 19 18.54 25.18 -29.03
CA LEU A 19 18.45 25.53 -27.61
C LEU A 19 17.25 26.45 -27.35
N ALA A 20 16.60 26.28 -26.20
CA ALA A 20 16.08 27.35 -25.31
C ALA A 20 15.53 26.64 -24.03
N ALA A 21 15.99 26.88 -22.80
CA ALA A 21 16.03 28.12 -22.01
C ALA A 21 14.63 28.57 -21.52
N GLY A 22 14.39 28.52 -20.20
CA GLY A 22 13.13 28.95 -19.58
C GLY A 22 13.02 28.62 -18.08
N LEU A 23 13.57 29.47 -17.21
CA LEU A 23 13.37 29.46 -15.76
C LEU A 23 12.09 30.21 -15.39
N THR A 24 11.21 29.64 -14.55
CA THR A 24 10.35 30.39 -13.62
C THR A 24 10.03 29.58 -12.36
N LEU A 25 10.46 30.06 -11.20
CA LEU A 25 9.96 29.62 -9.88
C LEU A 25 8.74 30.46 -9.49
N THR A 26 7.62 29.80 -9.15
CA THR A 26 6.44 30.35 -8.43
C THR A 26 5.61 29.15 -7.92
N ALA A 27 5.05 29.10 -6.71
CA ALA A 27 5.09 30.02 -5.56
C ALA A 27 4.75 29.24 -4.27
N CYS A 28 5.01 29.84 -3.10
CA CYS A 28 4.71 29.25 -1.79
C CYS A 28 3.24 29.40 -1.39
N GLY A 29 2.71 28.37 -0.72
CA GLY A 29 1.96 28.47 0.54
C GLY A 29 0.58 29.16 0.58
N THR A 30 -0.41 28.40 1.02
CA THR A 30 -1.52 28.89 1.87
C THR A 30 -1.92 27.83 2.88
N GLU A 31 -1.60 28.06 4.16
CA GLU A 31 -2.28 27.35 5.25
C GLU A 31 -3.70 27.91 5.39
N HIS A 32 -4.69 27.03 5.54
CA HIS A 32 -6.05 27.42 5.91
C HIS A 32 -6.38 26.89 7.31
N ALA A 33 -6.12 27.71 8.31
CA ALA A 33 -6.80 27.58 9.60
C ALA A 33 -8.28 27.98 9.42
N SER A 34 -9.19 27.09 9.79
CA SER A 34 -10.62 27.40 9.89
C SER A 34 -11.09 27.16 11.32
N GLY A 35 -11.55 28.24 11.97
CA GLY A 35 -12.08 28.21 13.32
C GLY A 35 -13.46 27.52 13.42
N PRO A 36 -13.96 27.32 14.66
CA PRO A 36 -15.11 26.45 14.90
C PRO A 36 -16.46 27.13 14.66
N ALA A 37 -17.43 26.36 14.13
CA ALA A 37 -18.84 26.75 14.11
C ALA A 37 -19.77 25.56 14.38
N ALA A 38 -20.53 25.71 15.48
CA ALA A 38 -21.73 25.02 15.94
C ALA A 38 -22.36 23.87 15.10
N GLY A 39 -22.64 22.75 15.80
CA GLY A 39 -23.68 21.79 15.46
C GLY A 39 -24.33 21.27 16.75
N ALA A 40 -25.66 21.42 16.90
CA ALA A 40 -26.38 21.13 18.14
C ALA A 40 -27.23 19.85 18.04
N ALA A 41 -27.31 19.10 19.17
CA ALA A 41 -28.41 18.27 19.71
C ALA A 41 -29.18 17.30 18.75
N PRO A 42 -29.55 16.07 19.19
CA PRO A 42 -30.29 15.77 20.45
C PRO A 42 -29.63 14.63 21.26
N GLY A 43 -30.09 14.19 22.44
CA GLY A 43 -31.22 14.56 23.30
C GLY A 43 -31.70 13.31 24.07
N SER A 44 -31.68 13.33 25.41
CA SER A 44 -32.19 12.23 26.26
C SER A 44 -32.59 12.74 27.65
N THR A 45 -33.63 12.15 28.24
CA THR A 45 -34.41 12.70 29.38
C THR A 45 -34.55 11.74 30.56
N GLY A 46 -34.37 12.25 31.79
CA GLY A 46 -34.79 11.61 33.06
C GLY A 46 -33.84 10.51 33.57
N VAL A 47 -33.76 10.17 34.87
CA VAL A 47 -34.60 10.43 36.07
C VAL A 47 -33.68 10.43 37.34
N PRO A 48 -34.02 11.07 38.50
CA PRO A 48 -33.03 11.41 39.54
C PRO A 48 -32.93 10.52 40.80
N SER A 49 -31.96 10.89 41.67
CA SER A 49 -31.57 10.60 43.09
C SER A 49 -32.63 10.06 44.10
N PRO A 50 -32.29 9.63 45.37
CA PRO A 50 -31.15 9.96 46.26
C PRO A 50 -30.51 8.70 46.98
N ALA A 51 -29.82 8.68 48.15
CA ALA A 51 -29.58 9.64 49.25
C ALA A 51 -28.35 9.32 50.18
N THR A 52 -27.86 10.35 50.89
CA THR A 52 -27.28 10.40 52.27
C THR A 52 -26.18 9.44 52.79
N GLY A 53 -25.12 10.04 53.38
CA GLY A 53 -24.22 9.41 54.37
C GLY A 53 -23.21 10.42 54.95
N THR A 54 -23.30 10.76 56.24
CA THR A 54 -22.54 11.86 56.89
C THR A 54 -21.47 11.31 57.85
N SER A 55 -20.35 12.05 58.00
CA SER A 55 -19.50 12.22 59.23
C SER A 55 -18.00 11.87 59.10
N SER A 56 -17.17 12.88 59.34
CA SER A 56 -15.78 12.81 59.87
C SER A 56 -15.83 12.57 61.41
N PRO A 57 -14.72 12.31 62.19
CA PRO A 57 -13.34 12.78 61.95
C PRO A 57 -12.14 11.96 62.49
N THR A 58 -10.96 12.60 62.39
CA THR A 58 -9.79 12.64 63.32
C THR A 58 -8.52 11.78 63.15
N THR A 59 -7.40 12.52 63.13
CA THR A 59 -6.02 12.25 63.61
C THR A 59 -5.10 11.22 62.93
N GLY A 60 -3.90 11.68 62.54
CA GLY A 60 -2.73 10.83 62.28
C GLY A 60 -1.67 11.44 61.36
N SER A 61 -0.73 12.22 61.89
CA SER A 61 0.57 12.55 61.25
C SER A 61 1.63 12.50 62.35
N PRO A 62 2.82 11.90 62.11
CA PRO A 62 3.87 12.59 61.36
C PRO A 62 4.68 11.72 60.38
N SER A 63 5.36 12.38 59.43
CA SER A 63 6.41 11.80 58.55
C SER A 63 7.72 11.52 59.32
N PRO A 64 8.71 10.78 58.75
CA PRO A 64 9.63 11.44 57.80
C PRO A 64 10.24 10.58 56.66
N THR A 65 10.64 11.29 55.60
CA THR A 65 11.81 11.06 54.71
C THR A 65 11.96 9.81 53.82
N SER A 66 11.87 10.10 52.52
CA SER A 66 12.92 9.86 51.51
C SER A 66 12.98 8.55 50.73
N GLY A 67 12.77 8.67 49.41
CA GLY A 67 13.61 7.98 48.43
C GLY A 67 12.93 7.12 47.38
N THR A 68 12.24 7.74 46.41
CA THR A 68 12.44 7.58 44.95
C THR A 68 11.23 8.18 44.22
N PRO A 69 11.38 9.20 43.35
CA PRO A 69 10.30 9.60 42.46
C PRO A 69 9.98 8.43 41.53
N GLY A 70 8.71 8.04 41.45
CA GLY A 70 8.31 6.98 40.53
C GLY A 70 8.80 7.29 39.11
N ALA A 71 9.23 6.26 38.38
CA ALA A 71 9.52 6.40 36.96
C ALA A 71 8.32 7.10 36.31
N ALA A 72 8.55 8.28 35.74
CA ALA A 72 7.50 9.05 35.10
C ALA A 72 6.98 8.19 33.95
N GLY A 73 5.82 7.56 34.18
CA GLY A 73 5.20 6.70 33.19
C GLY A 73 5.03 7.52 31.93
N ALA A 74 5.63 7.05 30.83
CA ALA A 74 5.40 7.65 29.53
C ALA A 74 3.88 7.81 29.37
N SER A 75 3.41 9.02 29.12
CA SER A 75 1.99 9.28 28.93
C SER A 75 1.45 8.28 27.90
N PRO A 76 0.28 7.66 28.13
CA PRO A 76 -0.29 6.70 27.19
C PRO A 76 -0.81 7.44 25.96
N TYR A 77 0.13 7.91 25.13
CA TYR A 77 -0.16 8.41 23.80
C TYR A 77 -0.49 7.22 22.93
N VAL A 78 -1.78 7.00 22.74
CA VAL A 78 -2.29 6.08 21.73
C VAL A 78 -2.32 6.84 20.42
N GLU A 79 -1.50 6.41 19.46
CA GLU A 79 -1.52 6.92 18.10
C GLU A 79 -2.95 6.84 17.52
N PRO A 80 -3.47 7.88 16.85
CA PRO A 80 -4.74 7.80 16.15
C PRO A 80 -4.76 6.63 15.16
N GLY A 81 -5.66 5.67 15.40
CA GLY A 81 -5.76 4.44 14.60
C GLY A 81 -4.88 3.26 15.07
N ALA A 82 -4.12 3.37 16.17
CA ALA A 82 -3.35 2.25 16.73
C ALA A 82 -4.22 1.14 17.35
N GLY A 83 -5.44 1.46 17.80
CA GLY A 83 -6.33 0.50 18.47
C GLY A 83 -5.71 -0.08 19.76
N ASP A 84 -5.93 -1.37 20.00
CA ASP A 84 -5.25 -2.15 21.06
C ASP A 84 -3.81 -2.56 20.69
N GLY A 85 -3.23 -1.94 19.65
CA GLY A 85 -1.86 -2.20 19.21
C GLY A 85 -0.80 -1.65 20.17
N ALA A 86 0.43 -2.14 20.03
CA ALA A 86 1.57 -1.54 20.72
C ALA A 86 1.73 -0.07 20.30
N PRO A 87 2.16 0.84 21.21
CA PRO A 87 2.56 2.19 20.82
C PRO A 87 3.57 2.17 19.66
N HIS A 88 3.48 3.13 18.75
CA HIS A 88 4.28 3.20 17.52
C HIS A 88 4.05 2.05 16.54
N TYR A 89 2.90 1.34 16.57
CA TYR A 89 2.65 0.23 15.64
C TYR A 89 2.72 0.68 14.17
N GLN A 90 2.17 1.84 13.82
CA GLN A 90 2.16 2.34 12.44
C GLN A 90 3.58 2.67 11.98
N GLU A 91 4.34 3.44 12.78
CA GLU A 91 5.74 3.76 12.50
C GLU A 91 6.61 2.50 12.35
N ASN A 92 6.51 1.55 13.29
CA ASN A 92 7.28 0.29 13.27
C ASN A 92 6.93 -0.61 12.07
N ASN A 93 5.70 -0.52 11.54
CA ASN A 93 5.24 -1.34 10.42
C ASN A 93 5.06 -0.55 9.11
N ALA A 94 5.50 0.70 9.02
CA ALA A 94 5.29 1.56 7.85
C ALA A 94 5.81 0.92 6.54
N HIS A 95 6.92 0.20 6.61
CA HIS A 95 7.48 -0.58 5.49
C HIS A 95 6.60 -1.75 5.03
N ARG A 96 5.67 -2.23 5.87
CA ARG A 96 4.70 -3.32 5.60
C ARG A 96 3.31 -2.84 5.22
N LEU A 97 3.00 -1.57 5.46
CA LEU A 97 1.72 -0.97 5.09
C LEU A 97 1.78 -0.51 3.62
N PRO A 98 0.67 -0.64 2.86
CA PRO A 98 0.55 0.06 1.59
C PRO A 98 0.49 1.57 1.84
N GLY A 99 1.02 2.37 0.92
CA GLY A 99 0.87 3.81 0.94
C GLY A 99 -0.60 4.26 0.86
N GLU A 100 -0.84 5.53 1.20
CA GLU A 100 -2.15 6.15 1.00
C GLU A 100 -2.48 6.32 -0.48
N MET A 101 -3.77 6.29 -0.81
CA MET A 101 -4.30 6.58 -2.14
C MET A 101 -5.19 7.81 -2.09
N SER A 102 -5.18 8.65 -3.13
CA SER A 102 -6.22 9.66 -3.29
C SER A 102 -7.61 8.99 -3.46
N PRO A 103 -8.72 9.61 -2.98
CA PRO A 103 -10.06 9.02 -3.12
C PRO A 103 -10.55 8.82 -4.56
N ALA A 104 -9.93 9.51 -5.53
CA ALA A 104 -10.19 9.28 -6.95
C ALA A 104 -9.43 8.04 -7.45
N HIS A 105 -8.13 7.97 -7.17
CA HIS A 105 -7.27 6.89 -7.64
C HIS A 105 -7.60 5.54 -6.97
N ALA A 106 -8.07 5.57 -5.71
CA ALA A 106 -8.62 4.39 -5.03
C ALA A 106 -9.81 3.79 -5.79
N LYS A 107 -10.77 4.61 -6.23
CA LYS A 107 -11.92 4.15 -7.03
C LYS A 107 -11.51 3.62 -8.40
N ASP A 108 -10.43 4.14 -8.97
CA ASP A 108 -9.89 3.67 -10.24
C ASP A 108 -9.23 2.30 -10.08
N ALA A 109 -8.42 2.13 -9.05
CA ALA A 109 -7.83 0.86 -8.68
C ALA A 109 -8.88 -0.20 -8.29
N GLU A 110 -9.97 0.18 -7.60
CA GLU A 110 -11.09 -0.72 -7.32
C GLU A 110 -11.73 -1.27 -8.60
N ARG A 111 -11.96 -0.41 -9.62
CA ARG A 111 -12.53 -0.85 -10.91
C ARG A 111 -11.59 -1.80 -11.67
N GLU A 112 -10.29 -1.56 -11.63
CA GLU A 112 -9.32 -2.47 -12.24
C GLU A 112 -9.17 -3.78 -11.45
N ALA A 113 -9.25 -3.75 -10.11
CA ALA A 113 -9.31 -4.96 -9.28
C ALA A 113 -10.55 -5.79 -9.60
N ASP A 114 -11.72 -5.15 -9.75
CA ASP A 114 -12.98 -5.79 -10.14
C ASP A 114 -12.93 -6.39 -11.55
N ARG A 115 -12.23 -5.75 -12.49
CA ARG A 115 -12.00 -6.23 -13.86
C ARG A 115 -11.05 -7.44 -13.91
N ILE A 116 -10.02 -7.46 -13.07
CA ILE A 116 -9.04 -8.56 -12.95
C ILE A 116 -9.64 -9.78 -12.24
N ARG A 117 -10.41 -9.57 -11.17
CA ARG A 117 -10.95 -10.63 -10.30
C ARG A 117 -11.63 -11.80 -11.04
N PRO A 118 -12.53 -11.60 -12.03
CA PRO A 118 -13.14 -12.72 -12.76
C PRO A 118 -12.17 -13.47 -13.68
N VAL A 119 -11.10 -12.83 -14.16
CA VAL A 119 -10.05 -13.51 -14.93
C VAL A 119 -9.23 -14.42 -14.03
N LEU A 120 -8.81 -13.93 -12.86
CA LEU A 120 -8.09 -14.76 -11.88
C LEU A 120 -8.96 -15.89 -11.33
N LYS A 121 -10.25 -15.65 -11.08
CA LYS A 121 -11.22 -16.69 -10.70
C LYS A 121 -11.25 -17.83 -11.73
N ARG A 122 -11.44 -17.50 -13.02
CA ARG A 122 -11.48 -18.50 -14.09
C ARG A 122 -10.17 -19.28 -14.20
N LEU A 123 -9.02 -18.61 -14.05
CA LEU A 123 -7.71 -19.26 -14.06
C LEU A 123 -7.54 -20.23 -12.88
N TRP A 124 -8.00 -19.84 -11.70
CA TRP A 124 -8.01 -20.70 -10.51
C TRP A 124 -8.92 -21.93 -10.69
N GLU A 125 -10.14 -21.74 -11.19
CA GLU A 125 -11.09 -22.82 -11.52
C GLU A 125 -10.55 -23.77 -12.61
N GLN A 126 -9.70 -23.27 -13.51
CA GLN A 126 -8.99 -24.04 -14.54
C GLN A 126 -7.66 -24.62 -14.06
N HIS A 127 -7.33 -24.52 -12.77
CA HIS A 127 -6.06 -24.92 -12.18
C HIS A 127 -4.81 -24.37 -12.90
N THR A 128 -4.93 -23.18 -13.49
CA THR A 128 -3.93 -22.55 -14.36
C THR A 128 -3.38 -21.30 -13.67
N TRP A 129 -2.42 -21.49 -12.77
CA TRP A 129 -1.87 -20.44 -11.90
C TRP A 129 -0.40 -20.10 -12.17
N ASP A 130 0.18 -20.59 -13.27
CA ASP A 130 1.56 -20.24 -13.62
C ASP A 130 1.67 -18.76 -14.10
N PRO A 131 2.81 -18.09 -13.87
CA PRO A 131 2.97 -16.68 -14.23
C PRO A 131 2.80 -16.37 -15.72
N ALA A 132 3.11 -17.29 -16.62
CA ALA A 132 3.03 -17.04 -18.06
C ALA A 132 1.58 -17.08 -18.56
N SER A 133 0.77 -18.03 -18.08
CA SER A 133 -0.66 -18.09 -18.36
C SER A 133 -1.41 -16.92 -17.74
N VAL A 134 -1.08 -16.55 -16.49
CA VAL A 134 -1.68 -15.38 -15.82
C VAL A 134 -1.35 -14.09 -16.57
N ARG A 135 -0.09 -13.86 -16.93
CA ARG A 135 0.33 -12.72 -17.76
C ARG A 135 -0.42 -12.70 -19.09
N THR A 136 -0.46 -13.82 -19.81
CA THR A 136 -1.17 -13.94 -21.09
C THR A 136 -2.65 -13.59 -20.97
N ALA A 137 -3.31 -14.00 -19.89
CA ALA A 137 -4.72 -13.71 -19.66
C ALA A 137 -4.98 -12.23 -19.32
N LEU A 138 -4.06 -11.57 -18.62
CA LEU A 138 -4.17 -10.16 -18.25
C LEU A 138 -3.79 -9.22 -19.40
N LEU A 139 -2.78 -9.56 -20.22
CA LEU A 139 -2.47 -8.80 -21.45
C LEU A 139 -3.66 -8.80 -22.43
N ARG A 140 -4.49 -9.85 -22.45
CA ARG A 140 -5.74 -9.88 -23.23
C ARG A 140 -6.83 -8.92 -22.73
N LEU A 141 -6.70 -8.36 -21.52
CA LEU A 141 -7.57 -7.28 -21.05
C LEU A 141 -7.13 -5.90 -21.58
N GLY A 142 -5.94 -5.80 -22.19
CA GLY A 142 -5.39 -4.56 -22.75
C GLY A 142 -4.31 -3.89 -21.91
N TYR A 143 -3.90 -4.49 -20.78
CA TYR A 143 -2.78 -3.98 -19.98
C TYR A 143 -1.44 -4.14 -20.72
N GLU A 144 -0.49 -3.24 -20.46
CA GLU A 144 0.87 -3.35 -20.97
C GLU A 144 1.83 -3.93 -19.92
N GLU A 145 2.66 -4.91 -20.32
CA GLU A 145 3.71 -5.46 -19.45
C GLU A 145 4.74 -4.39 -19.09
N GLU A 146 5.02 -4.26 -17.78
CA GLU A 146 6.06 -3.38 -17.26
C GLU A 146 7.42 -3.78 -17.81
N ARG A 147 8.08 -2.85 -18.49
CA ARG A 147 9.44 -3.01 -19.00
C ARG A 147 10.39 -2.21 -18.12
N VAL A 148 11.46 -2.85 -17.67
CA VAL A 148 12.50 -2.22 -16.85
C VAL A 148 13.84 -2.38 -17.55
N ALA A 149 14.60 -1.29 -17.64
CA ALA A 149 15.95 -1.28 -18.18
C ALA A 149 16.96 -1.93 -17.20
N LYS A 150 18.18 -2.20 -17.69
CA LYS A 150 19.22 -2.89 -16.90
C LYS A 150 19.70 -2.10 -15.66
N ASP A 151 19.43 -0.81 -15.63
CA ASP A 151 19.73 0.14 -14.55
C ASP A 151 18.55 0.30 -13.54
N GLY A 152 17.43 -0.39 -13.77
CA GLY A 152 16.21 -0.25 -12.96
C GLY A 152 15.24 0.82 -13.48
N THR A 153 15.56 1.55 -14.55
CA THR A 153 14.69 2.59 -15.10
C THR A 153 13.44 1.97 -15.75
N ARG A 154 12.24 2.42 -15.38
CA ARG A 154 10.98 1.97 -16.01
C ARG A 154 10.88 2.53 -17.43
N LEU A 155 10.60 1.66 -18.40
CA LEU A 155 10.49 1.94 -19.84
C LEU A 155 9.04 2.00 -20.33
N GLY A 156 8.08 2.08 -19.40
CA GLY A 156 6.64 2.01 -19.67
C GLY A 156 6.04 0.65 -19.32
N GLY A 157 4.71 0.56 -19.46
CA GLY A 157 3.91 -0.55 -18.95
C GLY A 157 3.58 -0.42 -17.45
N GLU A 158 2.61 -1.22 -17.05
CA GLU A 158 1.86 -1.08 -15.80
C GLU A 158 1.64 -2.42 -15.09
N LEU A 159 1.64 -3.52 -15.84
CA LEU A 159 1.39 -4.87 -15.35
C LEU A 159 2.70 -5.64 -15.13
N THR A 160 2.91 -6.09 -13.90
CA THR A 160 4.03 -6.95 -13.52
C THR A 160 3.49 -8.28 -12.98
N VAL A 161 3.90 -9.40 -13.57
CA VAL A 161 3.46 -10.75 -13.16
C VAL A 161 4.67 -11.62 -12.86
N THR A 162 4.78 -12.11 -11.62
CA THR A 162 5.89 -12.91 -11.12
C THR A 162 5.39 -14.24 -10.55
N GLY A 163 6.30 -15.20 -10.32
CA GLY A 163 6.01 -16.33 -9.43
C GLY A 163 5.78 -15.86 -7.98
N MET A 164 5.17 -16.72 -7.16
CA MET A 164 5.12 -16.51 -5.71
C MET A 164 6.53 -16.40 -5.12
N ARG A 165 6.70 -15.60 -4.06
CA ARG A 165 7.97 -15.52 -3.32
C ARG A 165 8.17 -16.76 -2.46
N SER A 166 9.43 -17.13 -2.28
CA SER A 166 9.83 -18.14 -1.30
C SER A 166 9.55 -17.67 0.13
N ARG A 167 9.16 -18.59 1.01
CA ARG A 167 8.87 -18.34 2.42
C ARG A 167 9.31 -19.54 3.26
N TYR A 168 9.63 -19.32 4.54
CA TYR A 168 10.08 -20.40 5.42
C TYR A 168 8.88 -21.12 6.05
N GLU A 169 8.75 -22.43 5.80
CA GLU A 169 7.73 -23.30 6.37
C GLU A 169 8.36 -24.64 6.80
N ASN A 170 7.91 -25.20 7.93
CA ASN A 170 8.25 -26.56 8.35
C ASN A 170 9.75 -26.90 8.37
N GLY A 171 10.62 -25.91 8.64
CA GLY A 171 12.07 -26.09 8.72
C GLY A 171 12.85 -25.80 7.42
N GLY A 172 12.18 -25.38 6.34
CA GLY A 172 12.83 -25.10 5.05
C GLY A 172 12.19 -23.96 4.27
N TYR A 173 12.91 -23.45 3.26
CA TYR A 173 12.35 -22.50 2.30
C TYR A 173 11.53 -23.23 1.25
N VAL A 174 10.26 -22.84 1.12
CA VAL A 174 9.34 -23.34 0.09
C VAL A 174 8.91 -22.18 -0.82
N THR A 175 8.81 -22.44 -2.12
CA THR A 175 8.22 -21.50 -3.08
C THR A 175 6.87 -22.08 -3.48
N PRO A 176 5.74 -21.48 -3.05
CA PRO A 176 4.40 -21.95 -3.43
C PRO A 176 4.19 -21.88 -4.94
N GLU A 177 3.40 -22.80 -5.49
CA GLU A 177 2.91 -22.65 -6.85
C GLU A 177 1.89 -21.51 -6.95
N GLY A 178 2.05 -20.65 -7.95
CA GLY A 178 1.14 -19.56 -8.25
C GLY A 178 1.83 -18.40 -8.93
N ALA A 179 1.06 -17.34 -9.16
CA ALA A 179 1.53 -16.06 -9.65
C ALA A 179 1.05 -14.92 -8.76
N MET A 180 1.94 -13.95 -8.54
CA MET A 180 1.60 -12.64 -8.02
C MET A 180 1.47 -11.66 -9.17
N VAL A 181 0.59 -10.69 -9.02
CA VAL A 181 0.27 -9.65 -9.99
C VAL A 181 0.31 -8.31 -9.26
N GLY A 182 1.13 -7.39 -9.75
CA GLY A 182 1.06 -5.99 -9.41
C GLY A 182 0.67 -5.20 -10.67
N LEU A 183 -0.47 -4.52 -10.64
CA LEU A 183 -0.84 -3.54 -11.67
C LEU A 183 -0.74 -2.14 -11.06
N ARG A 184 -0.01 -1.24 -11.70
CA ARG A 184 -0.02 0.18 -11.34
C ARG A 184 -1.16 0.89 -12.07
N VAL A 185 -2.04 1.56 -11.34
CA VAL A 185 -3.17 2.32 -11.91
C VAL A 185 -2.87 3.82 -11.90
N HIS A 186 -2.26 4.30 -10.82
CA HIS A 186 -1.71 5.65 -10.67
C HIS A 186 -0.37 5.57 -9.92
N ASP A 187 0.33 6.69 -9.72
CA ASP A 187 1.61 6.67 -8.97
C ASP A 187 1.42 6.27 -7.50
N ASP A 188 0.30 6.67 -6.89
CA ASP A 188 -0.15 6.36 -5.53
C ASP A 188 -1.10 5.17 -5.43
N ALA A 189 -1.56 4.57 -6.54
CA ALA A 189 -2.58 3.51 -6.53
C ALA A 189 -2.22 2.28 -7.37
N CYS A 190 -2.36 1.11 -6.75
CA CYS A 190 -2.07 -0.20 -7.29
C CYS A 190 -3.28 -1.13 -7.19
N VAL A 191 -3.28 -2.18 -8.01
CA VAL A 191 -3.98 -3.43 -7.72
C VAL A 191 -2.95 -4.48 -7.36
N THR A 192 -3.01 -4.95 -6.11
CA THR A 192 -2.30 -6.16 -5.68
C THR A 192 -3.20 -7.36 -5.90
N ALA A 193 -2.69 -8.39 -6.58
CA ALA A 193 -3.46 -9.60 -6.84
C ALA A 193 -2.56 -10.85 -6.86
N PHE A 194 -3.19 -12.01 -6.69
CA PHE A 194 -2.51 -13.31 -6.83
C PHE A 194 -3.49 -14.40 -7.24
N VAL A 195 -2.94 -15.49 -7.80
CA VAL A 195 -3.62 -16.77 -7.93
C VAL A 195 -2.65 -17.89 -7.56
N GLN A 196 -3.08 -18.77 -6.66
CA GLN A 196 -2.33 -19.91 -6.17
C GLN A 196 -3.28 -21.10 -5.98
N LYS A 197 -2.74 -22.30 -5.73
CA LYS A 197 -3.53 -23.53 -5.62
C LYS A 197 -4.70 -23.45 -4.63
N SER A 198 -4.52 -22.78 -3.49
CA SER A 198 -5.54 -22.66 -2.43
C SER A 198 -6.65 -21.64 -2.72
N ASN A 199 -6.33 -20.52 -3.39
CA ASN A 199 -7.24 -19.39 -3.59
C ASN A 199 -6.65 -18.34 -4.57
N PHE A 200 -7.45 -17.33 -4.90
CA PHE A 200 -7.04 -16.14 -5.64
C PHE A 200 -7.57 -14.88 -4.94
N GLN A 201 -6.98 -13.72 -5.22
CA GLN A 201 -7.46 -12.42 -4.73
C GLN A 201 -7.05 -11.30 -5.71
N ALA A 202 -7.84 -10.22 -5.74
CA ALA A 202 -7.45 -8.94 -6.32
C ALA A 202 -8.05 -7.81 -5.47
N LEU A 203 -7.20 -6.90 -4.98
CA LEU A 203 -7.53 -5.79 -4.09
C LEU A 203 -6.85 -4.50 -4.55
N ALA A 204 -7.49 -3.37 -4.28
CA ALA A 204 -6.92 -2.04 -4.50
C ALA A 204 -6.18 -1.56 -3.24
N ASN A 205 -5.00 -0.97 -3.42
CA ASN A 205 -4.15 -0.48 -2.34
C ASN A 205 -3.10 0.50 -2.89
N GLY A 206 -2.52 1.35 -2.05
CA GLY A 206 -1.35 2.13 -2.47
C GLY A 206 -0.08 1.29 -2.59
N PRO A 207 0.98 1.81 -3.20
CA PRO A 207 2.25 1.12 -3.34
C PRO A 207 2.92 0.92 -1.98
N TYR A 208 3.54 -0.24 -1.77
CA TYR A 208 4.46 -0.48 -0.67
C TYR A 208 5.80 0.21 -0.94
N LEU A 209 6.39 0.83 0.08
CA LEU A 209 7.59 1.68 -0.04
C LEU A 209 8.75 1.00 -0.78
N GLU A 210 9.03 -0.27 -0.49
CA GLU A 210 10.15 -1.01 -1.07
C GLU A 210 9.79 -1.83 -2.32
N THR A 211 8.52 -2.24 -2.43
CA THR A 211 8.09 -3.31 -3.34
C THR A 211 6.99 -2.90 -4.34
N GLY A 212 6.61 -1.61 -4.34
CA GLY A 212 5.65 -1.06 -5.29
C GLY A 212 4.29 -1.73 -5.18
N CYS A 213 3.74 -2.23 -6.28
CA CYS A 213 2.44 -2.90 -6.28
C CYS A 213 2.46 -4.36 -5.80
N PHE A 214 3.56 -4.82 -5.17
CA PHE A 214 3.61 -6.12 -4.50
C PHE A 214 3.74 -5.93 -2.99
N PRO A 215 3.08 -6.76 -2.16
CA PRO A 215 3.31 -6.74 -0.72
C PRO A 215 4.77 -7.14 -0.43
N PRO A 216 5.40 -6.62 0.64
CA PRO A 216 6.74 -7.04 1.03
C PRO A 216 6.77 -8.52 1.45
N PRO A 217 7.96 -9.15 1.48
CA PRO A 217 8.09 -10.51 1.99
C PRO A 217 7.57 -10.63 3.43
N PHE A 218 7.16 -11.85 3.83
CA PHE A 218 6.88 -12.10 5.23
C PHE A 218 8.18 -12.02 6.04
N ALA A 219 8.27 -11.04 6.94
CA ALA A 219 9.26 -11.04 8.02
C ALA A 219 8.82 -11.98 9.15
N HIS A 220 9.79 -12.65 9.76
CA HIS A 220 9.67 -13.57 10.89
C HIS A 220 10.04 -12.89 12.20
#